data_AF-A0A841EGH1-F1
#
_entry.id   AF-A0A841EGH1-F1
#
_cell.length_a   1.000
_cell.length_b   1.000
_cell.length_c   1.000
_cell.angle_alpha   90.00
_cell.angle_beta   90.00
_cell.angle_gamma   90.00
#
_symmetry.space_group_name_H-M   'P 1'
#
loop_
_entity.id
_entity.type
_entity.pdbx_description
1 polymer ?
#
loop_
_entity_poly.entity_id
_entity_poly.type
_entity_poly.pdbx_seq_one_letter_code
_entity_poly.pdbx_strand_id
1 'polypeptide(L)'
;MKHSVFYIVLLCTFFTLSNLRAQVQFDNFPSYEKLISEAQKDKKLIFVQLNAATCNQCNEVAQQGLSSIILKEKYALNFIAVSVKKEDEIFKQINEKNQLENFNMGSIFLDADGFILRKANSTNSDPTFYLELADKAIKLSKNNPLKELELKYKKGDRSKELIRKIIEERNNFDIEAYELVDEYLQMQTLAELSTIEMAKFITVQALPLNNIGRKLLLNLFSKKTVDSLFFTYSLKERVNINNKIIQSTNAIAMKNKDKALAYQIGGFIENVNTDGFEKGSFKKYSYLLSFFEAIKDTTAYLRDSQAFCDYLLMNISVDNLKKREDKERNAILDTKKKEQNGIAVVSITYTPFFMGYARQLNNVAFSYYKYTNNSENLSNALRWSKRSMEIYEALSPDVNHKQNPMMMDTYACLLYKTGKKEEAIQWETNAVETLKKYGQESSSLEKTLDKMKRGVL
;
A
#
# COMPACT_ATOMS: atom_id res chain seq x y z
N MET A 1 10.51 -15.59 -86.05
CA MET A 1 11.38 -14.69 -85.25
C MET A 1 10.98 -14.84 -83.79
N LYS A 2 11.95 -15.12 -82.93
CA LYS A 2 11.80 -15.42 -81.50
C LYS A 2 11.48 -14.12 -80.74
N HIS A 3 10.41 -14.11 -79.95
CA HIS A 3 10.26 -13.15 -78.85
C HIS A 3 10.06 -13.93 -77.54
N SER A 4 11.12 -13.91 -76.74
CA SER A 4 11.17 -14.44 -75.37
C SER A 4 10.32 -13.55 -74.47
N VAL A 5 9.31 -14.13 -73.81
CA VAL A 5 8.55 -13.48 -72.73
C VAL A 5 9.11 -13.99 -71.40
N PHE A 6 9.74 -13.08 -70.66
CA PHE A 6 10.28 -13.32 -69.33
C PHE A 6 9.14 -13.21 -68.31
N TYR A 7 8.75 -14.31 -67.66
CA TYR A 7 7.80 -14.29 -66.55
C TYR A 7 8.57 -13.94 -65.26
N ILE A 8 8.29 -12.75 -64.71
CA ILE A 8 8.74 -12.34 -63.38
C ILE A 8 7.76 -12.96 -62.37
N VAL A 9 8.24 -13.95 -61.61
CA VAL A 9 7.54 -14.52 -60.46
C VAL A 9 7.64 -13.53 -59.29
N LEU A 10 6.52 -12.87 -58.97
CA LEU A 10 6.40 -12.00 -57.79
C LEU A 10 6.23 -12.89 -56.55
N LEU A 11 7.31 -13.09 -55.80
CA LEU A 11 7.31 -13.78 -54.51
C LEU A 11 6.68 -12.86 -53.45
N CYS A 12 5.38 -13.01 -53.19
CA CYS A 12 4.70 -12.35 -52.07
C CYS A 12 5.14 -13.02 -50.75
N THR A 13 6.14 -12.46 -50.09
CA THR A 13 6.47 -12.78 -48.70
C THR A 13 5.40 -12.20 -47.78
N PHE A 14 4.54 -13.07 -47.23
CA PHE A 14 3.72 -12.76 -46.07
C PHE A 14 4.63 -12.54 -44.85
N PHE A 15 5.11 -11.31 -44.67
CA PHE A 15 5.64 -10.87 -43.39
C PHE A 15 4.45 -10.72 -42.44
N THR A 16 4.21 -11.72 -41.60
CA THR A 16 3.39 -11.53 -40.41
C THR A 16 4.06 -10.47 -39.56
N LEU A 17 3.46 -9.28 -39.48
CA LEU A 17 3.81 -8.22 -38.54
C LEU A 17 3.55 -8.74 -37.12
N SER A 18 4.48 -9.53 -36.58
CA SER A 18 4.57 -9.75 -35.15
C SER A 18 4.90 -8.41 -34.52
N ASN A 19 3.95 -7.84 -33.78
CA ASN A 19 4.10 -6.61 -33.01
C ASN A 19 5.40 -6.68 -32.16
N LEU A 20 6.47 -6.07 -32.66
CA LEU A 20 7.73 -5.88 -31.94
C LEU A 20 7.53 -4.76 -30.90
N ARG A 21 6.67 -5.00 -29.91
CA ARG A 21 6.66 -4.18 -28.70
C ARG A 21 7.89 -4.56 -27.88
N ALA A 22 8.66 -3.57 -27.47
CA ALA A 22 9.79 -3.73 -26.56
C ALA A 22 9.26 -3.85 -25.12
N GLN A 23 8.67 -4.97 -24.77
CA GLN A 23 8.13 -5.24 -23.43
C GLN A 23 8.14 -6.73 -23.13
N VAL A 24 8.10 -7.07 -21.84
CA VAL A 24 7.81 -8.44 -21.40
C VAL A 24 6.45 -8.88 -21.98
N GLN A 25 6.42 -10.04 -22.61
CA GLN A 25 5.19 -10.65 -23.12
C GLN A 25 4.49 -11.39 -21.98
N PHE A 26 3.21 -11.12 -21.79
CA PHE A 26 2.37 -11.83 -20.85
C PHE A 26 1.47 -12.80 -21.59
N ASP A 27 1.56 -14.07 -21.22
CA ASP A 27 0.76 -15.13 -21.78
C ASP A 27 -0.50 -15.36 -20.92
N ASN A 28 -1.56 -15.82 -21.57
CA ASN A 28 -2.82 -16.14 -20.90
C ASN A 28 -2.97 -17.66 -20.80
N PHE A 29 -3.33 -18.15 -19.62
CA PHE A 29 -3.57 -19.57 -19.38
C PHE A 29 -5.01 -19.78 -18.89
N PRO A 30 -5.66 -20.88 -19.30
CA PRO A 30 -7.03 -21.18 -18.87
C PRO A 30 -7.10 -21.66 -17.41
N SER A 31 -5.98 -22.08 -16.83
CA SER A 31 -5.91 -22.65 -15.48
C SER A 31 -4.47 -22.67 -14.94
N TYR A 32 -4.33 -22.82 -13.62
CA TYR A 32 -3.04 -22.95 -12.96
C TYR A 32 -2.31 -24.23 -13.40
N GLU A 33 -3.04 -25.34 -13.56
CA GLU A 33 -2.49 -26.63 -13.95
C GLU A 33 -1.89 -26.56 -15.36
N LYS A 34 -2.50 -25.80 -16.27
CA LYS A 34 -1.95 -25.57 -17.62
C LYS A 34 -0.71 -24.67 -17.58
N LEU A 35 -0.70 -23.65 -16.73
CA LEU A 35 0.49 -22.82 -16.52
C LEU A 35 1.67 -23.66 -16.01
N ILE A 36 1.46 -24.49 -14.98
CA ILE A 36 2.50 -25.38 -14.43
C ILE A 36 2.96 -26.39 -15.48
N SER A 37 2.03 -27.03 -16.20
CA SER A 37 2.37 -28.02 -17.23
C SER A 37 3.25 -27.42 -18.33
N GLU A 38 2.97 -26.19 -18.77
CA GLU A 38 3.79 -25.53 -19.80
C GLU A 38 5.15 -25.12 -19.24
N ALA A 39 5.19 -24.60 -18.00
CA ALA A 39 6.45 -24.23 -17.34
C ALA A 39 7.40 -25.42 -17.19
N GLN A 40 6.89 -26.58 -16.79
CA GLN A 40 7.66 -27.82 -16.68
C GLN A 40 8.14 -28.33 -18.04
N LYS A 41 7.24 -28.33 -19.04
CA LYS A 41 7.54 -28.77 -20.41
C LYS A 41 8.66 -27.93 -21.04
N ASP A 42 8.55 -26.61 -20.92
CA ASP A 42 9.51 -25.66 -21.49
C ASP A 42 10.75 -25.46 -20.59
N LYS A 43 10.77 -26.07 -19.40
CA LYS A 43 11.80 -25.89 -18.36
C LYS A 43 12.02 -24.41 -18.00
N LYS A 44 10.94 -23.64 -18.01
CA LYS A 44 10.92 -22.22 -17.69
C LYS A 44 10.41 -22.00 -16.27
N LEU A 45 10.91 -20.94 -15.66
CA LEU A 45 10.38 -20.41 -14.41
C LEU A 45 9.07 -19.68 -14.67
N ILE A 46 8.36 -19.26 -13.63
CA ILE A 46 7.11 -18.50 -13.78
C ILE A 46 7.29 -17.12 -13.18
N PHE A 47 6.95 -16.10 -13.95
CA PHE A 47 6.85 -14.71 -13.49
C PHE A 47 5.38 -14.31 -13.42
N VAL A 48 4.97 -13.73 -12.30
CA VAL A 48 3.60 -13.33 -12.04
C VAL A 48 3.59 -11.86 -11.66
N GLN A 49 2.91 -11.04 -12.47
CA GLN A 49 2.65 -9.64 -12.14
C GLN A 49 1.22 -9.50 -11.62
N LEU A 50 1.07 -9.10 -10.36
CA LEU A 50 -0.25 -8.86 -9.76
C LEU A 50 -0.69 -7.42 -10.05
N ASN A 51 -1.82 -7.28 -10.75
CA ASN A 51 -2.47 -6.00 -11.00
C ASN A 51 -3.54 -5.75 -9.95
N ALA A 52 -3.42 -4.64 -9.23
CA ALA A 52 -4.41 -4.25 -8.25
C ALA A 52 -5.58 -3.52 -8.95
N ALA A 53 -6.80 -4.02 -8.81
CA ALA A 53 -7.99 -3.39 -9.38
C ALA A 53 -8.23 -1.95 -8.85
N THR A 54 -7.70 -1.66 -7.65
CA THR A 54 -7.89 -0.40 -6.94
C THR A 54 -6.68 0.54 -7.03
N CYS A 55 -5.59 0.18 -7.72
CA CYS A 55 -4.41 1.04 -7.86
C CYS A 55 -3.92 1.12 -9.32
N ASN A 56 -4.57 1.98 -10.12
CA ASN A 56 -4.19 2.22 -11.52
C ASN A 56 -2.74 2.72 -11.63
N GLN A 57 -2.35 3.68 -10.79
CA GLN A 57 -0.98 4.21 -10.77
C GLN A 57 0.06 3.11 -10.50
N CYS A 58 -0.22 2.17 -9.59
CA CYS A 58 0.70 1.08 -9.29
C CYS A 58 0.90 0.17 -10.51
N ASN A 59 -0.19 -0.11 -11.24
CA ASN A 59 -0.18 -0.95 -12.43
C ASN A 59 0.59 -0.26 -13.58
N GLU A 60 0.39 1.04 -13.78
CA GLU A 60 1.10 1.85 -14.77
C GLU A 60 2.61 1.90 -14.49
N VAL A 61 2.99 2.10 -13.22
CA VAL A 61 4.39 2.06 -12.78
C VAL A 61 5.02 0.70 -13.10
N ALA A 62 4.32 -0.40 -12.84
CA ALA A 62 4.82 -1.73 -13.17
C ALA A 62 4.99 -1.93 -14.67
N GLN A 63 3.99 -1.53 -15.46
CA GLN A 63 4.02 -1.61 -16.91
C GLN A 63 5.21 -0.84 -17.48
N GLN A 64 5.47 0.36 -16.98
CA GLN A 64 6.61 1.17 -17.41
C GLN A 64 7.93 0.45 -17.17
N GLY A 65 8.16 -0.08 -15.97
CA GLY A 65 9.41 -0.77 -15.65
C GLY A 65 9.60 -2.07 -16.43
N LEU A 66 8.52 -2.77 -16.78
CA LEU A 66 8.55 -4.00 -17.58
C LEU A 66 8.62 -3.77 -19.10
N SER A 67 8.60 -2.51 -19.55
CA SER A 67 8.66 -2.11 -20.97
C SER A 67 10.09 -1.93 -21.50
N SER A 68 11.04 -2.72 -21.00
CA SER A 68 12.44 -2.68 -21.43
C SER A 68 12.78 -3.84 -22.37
N ILE A 69 13.57 -3.57 -23.41
CA ILE A 69 14.05 -4.60 -24.34
C ILE A 69 14.96 -5.63 -23.66
N ILE A 70 15.77 -5.20 -22.68
CA ILE A 70 16.65 -6.08 -21.89
C ILE A 70 15.80 -7.08 -21.09
N LEU A 71 14.67 -6.62 -20.54
CA LEU A 71 13.76 -7.50 -19.82
C LEU A 71 13.03 -8.44 -20.76
N LYS A 72 12.59 -7.97 -21.94
CA LYS A 72 11.89 -8.79 -22.93
C LYS A 72 12.66 -10.08 -23.25
N GLU A 73 13.92 -9.97 -23.64
CA GLU A 73 14.73 -11.13 -24.04
C GLU A 73 14.99 -12.06 -22.87
N LYS A 74 15.38 -11.51 -21.71
CA LYS A 74 15.65 -12.30 -20.51
C LYS A 74 14.40 -13.04 -20.04
N TYR A 75 13.25 -12.38 -20.06
CA TYR A 75 11.99 -12.97 -19.62
C TYR A 75 11.53 -14.04 -20.59
N ALA A 76 11.57 -13.78 -21.90
CA ALA A 76 11.23 -14.79 -22.91
C ALA A 76 12.10 -16.05 -22.83
N LEU A 77 13.39 -15.90 -22.51
CA LEU A 77 14.32 -17.02 -22.37
C LEU A 77 14.08 -17.85 -21.11
N ASN A 78 13.81 -17.21 -19.98
CA ASN A 78 13.86 -17.86 -18.66
C ASN A 78 12.49 -18.09 -18.02
N PHE A 79 11.45 -17.35 -18.42
CA PHE A 79 10.17 -17.30 -17.73
C PHE A 79 8.98 -17.49 -18.67
N ILE A 80 7.93 -18.11 -18.14
CA ILE A 80 6.55 -17.91 -18.59
C ILE A 80 5.99 -16.78 -17.73
N ALA A 81 5.59 -15.68 -18.36
CA ALA A 81 5.11 -14.50 -17.68
C ALA A 81 3.59 -14.41 -17.75
N VAL A 82 2.92 -14.24 -16.61
CA VAL A 82 1.46 -14.06 -16.50
C VAL A 82 1.13 -12.78 -15.74
N SER A 83 0.08 -12.10 -16.17
CA SER A 83 -0.46 -10.93 -15.48
C SER A 83 -1.84 -11.27 -14.95
N VAL A 84 -2.01 -11.16 -13.63
CA VAL A 84 -3.20 -11.67 -12.93
C VAL A 84 -3.75 -10.62 -11.97
N LYS A 85 -5.01 -10.77 -11.59
CA LYS A 85 -5.67 -10.06 -10.48
C LYS A 85 -5.80 -10.98 -9.28
N LYS A 86 -6.15 -10.42 -8.13
CA LYS A 86 -6.36 -11.21 -6.89
C LYS A 86 -7.49 -12.21 -7.01
N GLU A 87 -8.49 -11.87 -7.81
CA GLU A 87 -9.71 -12.64 -7.99
C GLU A 87 -9.52 -13.81 -8.96
N ASP A 88 -8.43 -13.80 -9.74
CA ASP A 88 -8.14 -14.83 -10.72
C ASP A 88 -7.75 -16.15 -10.04
N GLU A 89 -8.29 -17.27 -10.52
CA GLU A 89 -8.05 -18.60 -9.95
C GLU A 89 -6.57 -19.00 -9.95
N ILE A 90 -5.82 -18.60 -10.98
CA ILE A 90 -4.37 -18.81 -11.05
C ILE A 90 -3.68 -18.19 -9.83
N PHE A 91 -4.03 -16.95 -9.49
CA PHE A 91 -3.43 -16.28 -8.34
C PHE A 91 -3.86 -16.91 -7.01
N LYS A 92 -5.13 -17.31 -6.87
CA LYS A 92 -5.62 -17.99 -5.66
C LYS A 92 -4.85 -19.29 -5.38
N GLN A 93 -4.60 -20.10 -6.39
CA GLN A 93 -3.82 -21.34 -6.23
C GLN A 93 -2.34 -21.07 -5.91
N ILE A 94 -1.73 -20.06 -6.55
CA ILE A 94 -0.36 -19.62 -6.22
C ILE A 94 -0.29 -19.17 -4.77
N ASN A 95 -1.27 -18.37 -4.33
CA ASN A 95 -1.39 -17.85 -2.98
C ASN A 95 -1.53 -18.96 -1.95
N GLU A 96 -2.42 -19.93 -2.17
CA GLU A 96 -2.62 -21.06 -1.26
C GLU A 96 -1.37 -21.94 -1.15
N LYS A 97 -0.75 -22.26 -2.29
CA LYS A 97 0.43 -23.13 -2.31
C LYS A 97 1.63 -22.55 -1.58
N ASN A 98 1.81 -21.23 -1.67
CA ASN A 98 2.98 -20.51 -1.16
C ASN A 98 2.68 -19.66 0.08
N GLN A 99 1.44 -19.70 0.59
CA GLN A 99 0.97 -18.98 1.78
C GLN A 99 1.32 -17.48 1.72
N LEU A 100 0.75 -16.80 0.72
CA LEU A 100 1.02 -15.39 0.40
C LEU A 100 -0.17 -14.47 0.76
N GLU A 101 -0.92 -14.75 1.81
CA GLU A 101 -2.23 -14.15 2.08
C GLU A 101 -2.20 -12.62 2.19
N ASN A 102 -1.07 -12.06 2.64
CA ASN A 102 -0.85 -10.62 2.78
C ASN A 102 -0.25 -9.96 1.53
N PHE A 103 -0.02 -10.72 0.45
CA PHE A 103 0.48 -10.18 -0.80
C PHE A 103 -0.62 -9.40 -1.53
N ASN A 104 -0.43 -8.09 -1.66
CA ASN A 104 -1.45 -7.18 -2.20
C ASN A 104 -1.12 -6.58 -3.57
N MET A 105 0.17 -6.47 -3.90
CA MET A 105 0.65 -5.88 -5.15
C MET A 105 2.10 -6.30 -5.44
N GLY A 106 2.51 -6.17 -6.69
CA GLY A 106 3.90 -6.35 -7.12
C GLY A 106 4.10 -7.63 -7.91
N SER A 107 5.29 -8.24 -7.78
CA SER A 107 5.70 -9.37 -8.62
C SER A 107 6.09 -10.59 -7.80
N ILE A 108 5.80 -11.78 -8.32
CA ILE A 108 6.19 -13.08 -7.76
C ILE A 108 6.95 -13.88 -8.83
N PHE A 109 7.99 -14.57 -8.40
CA PHE A 109 8.79 -15.48 -9.21
C PHE A 109 8.69 -16.87 -8.58
N LEU A 110 8.34 -17.87 -9.40
CA LEU A 110 8.18 -19.26 -8.98
C LEU A 110 9.09 -20.17 -9.82
N ASP A 111 9.43 -21.33 -9.27
CA ASP A 111 10.01 -22.42 -10.05
C ASP A 111 8.96 -23.08 -10.96
N ALA A 112 9.40 -24.02 -11.80
CA ALA A 112 8.51 -24.72 -12.73
C ALA A 112 7.44 -25.57 -12.01
N ASP A 113 7.64 -25.90 -10.73
CA ASP A 113 6.67 -26.63 -9.91
C ASP A 113 5.76 -25.66 -9.14
N GLY A 114 5.88 -24.35 -9.34
CA GLY A 114 5.05 -23.33 -8.70
C GLY A 114 5.43 -23.02 -7.24
N PHE A 115 6.62 -23.40 -6.77
CA PHE A 115 7.17 -22.97 -5.49
C PHE A 115 7.87 -21.62 -5.63
N ILE A 116 7.68 -20.75 -4.64
CA ILE A 116 8.25 -19.42 -4.65
C ILE A 116 9.78 -19.42 -4.67
N LEU A 117 10.32 -18.53 -5.48
CA LEU A 117 11.74 -18.19 -5.58
C LEU A 117 11.99 -16.76 -5.13
N ARG A 118 11.07 -15.84 -5.39
CA ARG A 118 11.18 -14.45 -4.94
C ARG A 118 9.83 -13.74 -5.03
N LYS A 119 9.67 -12.69 -4.23
CA LYS A 119 8.61 -11.70 -4.44
C LYS A 119 9.11 -10.29 -4.20
N ALA A 120 8.33 -9.32 -4.67
CA ALA A 120 8.43 -7.93 -4.30
C ALA A 120 7.01 -7.39 -4.05
N ASN A 121 6.77 -6.81 -2.87
CA ASN A 121 5.46 -6.26 -2.49
C ASN A 121 5.27 -4.81 -2.99
N SER A 122 5.93 -4.43 -4.08
CA SER A 122 5.88 -3.08 -4.65
C SER A 122 6.13 -3.13 -6.15
N THR A 123 5.71 -2.06 -6.84
CA THR A 123 6.01 -1.84 -8.26
C THR A 123 7.04 -0.73 -8.41
N ASN A 124 7.84 -0.79 -9.48
CA ASN A 124 8.84 0.22 -9.81
C ASN A 124 8.78 0.52 -11.32
N SER A 125 9.08 1.75 -11.71
CA SER A 125 9.18 2.17 -13.11
C SER A 125 10.58 1.97 -13.69
N ASP A 126 11.58 1.68 -12.84
CA ASP A 126 12.95 1.36 -13.25
C ASP A 126 13.07 -0.13 -13.65
N PRO A 127 13.46 -0.45 -14.90
CA PRO A 127 13.67 -1.83 -15.34
C PRO A 127 14.73 -2.61 -14.55
N THR A 128 15.72 -1.94 -13.97
CA THR A 128 16.80 -2.61 -13.20
C THR A 128 16.25 -3.35 -11.98
N PHE A 129 15.18 -2.82 -11.39
CA PHE A 129 14.47 -3.47 -10.29
C PHE A 129 14.00 -4.89 -10.65
N TYR A 130 13.34 -5.06 -11.80
CA TYR A 130 12.85 -6.36 -12.26
C TYR A 130 13.97 -7.26 -12.78
N LEU A 131 15.05 -6.66 -13.30
CA LEU A 131 16.22 -7.39 -13.75
C LEU A 131 16.92 -8.09 -12.57
N GLU A 132 17.15 -7.36 -11.48
CA GLU A 132 17.76 -7.91 -10.27
C GLU A 132 16.90 -9.00 -9.63
N LEU A 133 15.57 -8.83 -9.62
CA LEU A 133 14.65 -9.83 -9.10
C LEU A 133 14.69 -11.11 -9.95
N ALA A 134 14.71 -10.97 -11.28
CA ALA A 134 14.83 -12.09 -12.20
C ALA A 134 16.16 -12.83 -12.02
N ASP A 135 17.28 -12.13 -11.89
CA ASP A 135 18.60 -12.73 -11.64
C ASP A 135 18.65 -13.54 -10.34
N LYS A 136 18.08 -12.98 -9.27
CA LYS A 136 17.98 -13.66 -7.98
C LYS A 136 17.10 -14.90 -8.09
N ALA A 137 15.96 -14.82 -8.78
CA ALA A 137 15.07 -15.96 -9.00
C ALA A 137 15.76 -17.07 -9.82
N ILE A 138 16.45 -16.75 -10.91
CA ILE A 138 17.21 -17.72 -11.72
C ILE A 138 18.33 -18.37 -10.91
N LYS A 139 18.99 -17.63 -10.03
CA LYS A 139 20.01 -18.21 -9.14
C LYS A 139 19.38 -19.21 -8.16
N LEU A 140 18.25 -18.86 -7.55
CA LEU A 140 17.53 -19.69 -6.59
C LEU A 140 16.81 -20.88 -7.24
N SER A 141 16.50 -20.85 -8.53
CA SER A 141 15.87 -22.00 -9.18
C SER A 141 16.79 -23.23 -9.26
N LYS A 142 18.11 -23.01 -9.18
CA LYS A 142 19.12 -24.11 -9.17
C LYS A 142 19.10 -24.91 -7.87
N ASN A 143 18.74 -24.26 -6.78
CA ASN A 143 18.58 -24.86 -5.47
C ASN A 143 17.58 -23.98 -4.70
N ASN A 144 16.38 -24.50 -4.47
CA ASN A 144 15.31 -23.83 -3.72
C ASN A 144 15.20 -24.46 -2.32
N PRO A 145 15.96 -23.95 -1.32
CA PRO A 145 15.95 -24.48 0.04
C PRO A 145 14.56 -24.50 0.66
N LEU A 146 13.77 -23.45 0.45
CA LEU A 146 12.44 -23.33 1.05
C LEU A 146 11.53 -24.48 0.60
N LYS A 147 11.52 -24.79 -0.71
CA LYS A 147 10.78 -25.93 -1.26
C LYS A 147 11.20 -27.25 -0.60
N GLU A 148 12.51 -27.50 -0.47
CA GLU A 148 12.99 -28.75 0.13
C GLU A 148 12.54 -28.88 1.60
N LEU A 149 12.63 -27.80 2.37
CA LEU A 149 12.23 -27.77 3.77
C LEU A 149 10.71 -27.94 3.92
N GLU A 150 9.91 -27.23 3.12
CA GLU A 150 8.45 -27.35 3.14
C GLU A 150 7.95 -28.72 2.70
N LEU A 151 8.63 -29.38 1.74
CA LEU A 151 8.30 -30.75 1.36
C LEU A 151 8.59 -31.75 2.49
N LYS A 152 9.68 -31.58 3.25
CA LYS A 152 9.95 -32.40 4.45
C LYS A 152 8.87 -32.19 5.51
N TYR A 153 8.48 -30.94 5.74
CA TYR A 153 7.40 -30.61 6.66
C TYR A 153 6.06 -31.22 6.16
N LYS A 154 5.72 -31.11 4.89
CA LYS A 154 4.51 -31.76 4.33
C LYS A 154 4.52 -33.28 4.45
N LYS A 155 5.69 -33.92 4.47
CA LYS A 155 5.86 -35.38 4.69
C LYS A 155 5.76 -35.82 6.15
N GLY A 156 5.58 -34.89 7.10
CA GLY A 156 5.38 -35.20 8.52
C GLY A 156 6.60 -34.97 9.41
N ASP A 157 7.73 -34.50 8.87
CA ASP A 157 8.83 -34.06 9.74
C ASP A 157 8.40 -32.81 10.51
N ARG A 158 8.48 -32.90 11.84
CA ARG A 158 8.09 -31.87 12.81
C ARG A 158 9.25 -31.55 13.76
N SER A 159 10.49 -31.82 13.35
CA SER A 159 11.67 -31.50 14.16
C SER A 159 11.79 -29.98 14.40
N LYS A 160 12.24 -29.62 15.60
CA LYS A 160 12.43 -28.23 16.05
C LYS A 160 13.38 -27.48 15.10
N GLU A 161 14.42 -28.17 14.63
CA GLU A 161 15.42 -27.65 13.69
C GLU A 161 14.83 -27.39 12.31
N LEU A 162 13.95 -28.26 11.80
CA LEU A 162 13.30 -28.07 10.51
C LEU A 162 12.38 -26.85 10.54
N ILE A 163 11.51 -26.76 11.55
CA ILE A 163 10.56 -25.65 11.69
C ILE A 163 11.32 -24.32 11.80
N ARG A 164 12.40 -24.28 12.60
CA ARG A 164 13.25 -23.09 12.72
C ARG A 164 13.82 -22.66 11.37
N LYS A 165 14.34 -23.60 10.57
CA LYS A 165 14.89 -23.32 9.23
C LYS A 165 13.83 -22.83 8.26
N ILE A 166 12.61 -23.39 8.29
CA ILE A 166 11.51 -22.91 7.44
C ILE A 166 11.18 -21.46 7.79
N ILE A 167 11.09 -21.13 9.07
CA ILE A 167 10.81 -19.75 9.52
C ILE A 167 11.91 -18.79 9.02
N GLU A 168 13.19 -19.17 9.12
CA GLU A 168 14.31 -18.36 8.64
C GLU A 168 14.27 -18.15 7.12
N GLU A 169 14.05 -19.21 6.36
CA GLU A 169 13.94 -19.11 4.91
C GLU A 169 12.75 -18.25 4.51
N ARG A 170 11.56 -18.44 5.10
CA ARG A 170 10.39 -17.60 4.83
C ARG A 170 10.64 -16.13 5.13
N ASN A 171 11.36 -15.81 6.21
CA ASN A 171 11.79 -14.44 6.50
C ASN A 171 12.70 -13.85 5.40
N ASN A 172 13.60 -14.64 4.81
CA ASN A 172 14.45 -14.20 3.68
C ASN A 172 13.63 -13.86 2.42
N PHE A 173 12.45 -14.44 2.29
CA PHE A 173 11.48 -14.16 1.23
C PHE A 173 10.40 -13.15 1.62
N ASP A 174 10.46 -12.59 2.82
CA ASP A 174 9.44 -11.70 3.37
C ASP A 174 8.05 -12.36 3.43
N ILE A 175 8.01 -13.66 3.69
CA ILE A 175 6.79 -14.47 3.86
C ILE A 175 6.56 -14.68 5.35
N GLU A 176 5.34 -14.42 5.79
CA GLU A 176 4.91 -14.61 7.17
C GLU A 176 4.88 -16.09 7.56
N ALA A 177 5.31 -16.42 8.77
CA ALA A 177 5.37 -17.80 9.26
C ALA A 177 4.72 -17.96 10.64
N TYR A 178 3.63 -17.21 10.91
CA TYR A 178 3.07 -17.07 12.26
C TYR A 178 2.69 -18.39 12.93
N GLU A 179 2.02 -19.29 12.19
CA GLU A 179 1.62 -20.60 12.71
C GLU A 179 2.84 -21.48 13.04
N LEU A 180 3.87 -21.45 12.20
CA LEU A 180 5.12 -22.17 12.44
C LEU A 180 5.90 -21.59 13.62
N VAL A 181 5.86 -20.27 13.81
CA VAL A 181 6.45 -19.62 14.99
C VAL A 181 5.72 -20.07 16.25
N ASP A 182 4.40 -20.10 16.24
CA ASP A 182 3.60 -20.57 17.39
C ASP A 182 3.90 -22.05 17.70
N GLU A 183 3.96 -22.92 16.67
CA GLU A 183 4.36 -24.32 16.80
C GLU A 183 5.77 -24.45 17.40
N TYR A 184 6.74 -23.71 16.86
CA TYR A 184 8.12 -23.72 17.33
C TYR A 184 8.21 -23.30 18.81
N LEU A 185 7.48 -22.26 19.22
CA LEU A 185 7.50 -21.76 20.60
C LEU A 185 6.90 -22.77 21.59
N GLN A 186 5.90 -23.55 21.18
CA GLN A 186 5.31 -24.61 22.02
C GLN A 186 6.27 -25.78 22.29
N MET A 187 7.25 -25.99 21.41
CA MET A 187 8.28 -27.03 21.56
C MET A 187 9.44 -26.62 22.47
N GLN A 188 9.42 -25.39 23.02
CA GLN A 188 10.49 -24.87 23.86
C GLN A 188 10.19 -25.09 25.34
N THR A 189 11.25 -25.33 26.11
CA THR A 189 11.20 -25.25 27.57
C THR A 189 11.14 -23.79 28.04
N LEU A 190 10.68 -23.55 29.27
CA LEU A 190 10.65 -22.20 29.84
C LEU A 190 12.04 -21.56 29.90
N ALA A 191 13.09 -22.34 30.14
CA ALA A 191 14.47 -21.87 30.15
C ALA A 191 14.92 -21.38 28.77
N GLU A 192 14.61 -22.14 27.71
CA GLU A 192 14.90 -21.73 26.32
C GLU A 192 14.10 -20.48 25.92
N LEU A 193 12.83 -20.39 26.34
CA LEU A 193 11.96 -19.24 26.05
C LEU A 193 12.42 -17.94 26.70
N SER A 194 13.08 -18.03 27.86
CA SER A 194 13.50 -16.88 28.67
C SER A 194 14.88 -16.32 28.27
N THR A 195 15.45 -16.79 27.15
CA THR A 195 16.74 -16.30 26.62
C THR A 195 16.58 -15.02 25.79
N ILE A 196 17.62 -14.17 25.78
CA ILE A 196 17.63 -12.96 24.93
C ILE A 196 17.64 -13.33 23.44
N GLU A 197 18.24 -14.47 23.09
CA GLU A 197 18.23 -15.05 21.75
C GLU A 197 16.80 -15.38 21.30
N MET A 198 15.98 -15.97 22.19
CA MET A 198 14.56 -16.19 21.88
C MET A 198 13.80 -14.88 21.75
N ALA A 199 14.06 -13.90 22.62
CA ALA A 199 13.44 -12.58 22.52
C ALA A 199 13.76 -11.90 21.17
N LYS A 200 15.01 -11.99 20.70
CA LYS A 200 15.45 -11.53 19.37
C LYS A 200 14.71 -12.27 18.27
N PHE A 201 14.66 -13.59 18.36
CA PHE A 201 13.99 -14.44 17.38
C PHE A 201 12.53 -14.03 17.22
N ILE A 202 11.77 -13.90 18.31
CA ILE A 202 10.35 -13.51 18.28
C ILE A 202 10.18 -12.08 17.74
N THR A 203 11.05 -11.15 18.14
CA THR A 203 10.95 -9.73 17.75
C THR A 203 11.03 -9.54 16.24
N VAL A 204 11.95 -10.23 15.56
CA VAL A 204 12.13 -10.08 14.11
C VAL A 204 11.01 -10.72 13.28
N GLN A 205 10.19 -11.60 13.87
CA GLN A 205 9.02 -12.18 13.18
C GLN A 205 7.89 -11.16 12.97
N ALA A 206 7.93 -10.00 13.65
CA ALA A 206 6.91 -8.96 13.53
C ALA A 206 5.47 -9.49 13.68
N LEU A 207 5.26 -10.34 14.69
CA LEU A 207 4.00 -11.04 14.94
C LEU A 207 2.82 -10.06 15.19
N PRO A 208 1.60 -10.39 14.72
CA PRO A 208 0.41 -9.57 14.97
C PRO A 208 0.19 -9.24 16.45
N LEU A 209 -0.48 -8.13 16.75
CA LEU A 209 -0.68 -7.67 18.14
C LEU A 209 -1.41 -8.69 19.02
N ASN A 210 -2.32 -9.47 18.44
CA ASN A 210 -3.10 -10.50 19.13
C ASN A 210 -2.41 -11.89 19.17
N ASN A 211 -1.27 -12.08 18.51
CA ASN A 211 -0.58 -13.36 18.42
C ASN A 211 0.02 -13.80 19.78
N ILE A 212 0.05 -15.12 20.01
CA ILE A 212 0.48 -15.72 21.28
C ILE A 212 1.98 -15.54 21.54
N GLY A 213 2.84 -15.69 20.53
CA GLY A 213 4.28 -15.47 20.64
C GLY A 213 4.63 -14.04 21.06
N ARG A 214 3.85 -13.05 20.59
CA ARG A 214 4.01 -11.66 21.06
C ARG A 214 3.63 -11.50 22.54
N LYS A 215 2.52 -12.10 22.97
CA LYS A 215 2.10 -12.09 24.39
C LYS A 215 3.14 -12.78 25.27
N LEU A 216 3.69 -13.89 24.79
CA LEU A 216 4.76 -14.63 25.46
C LEU A 216 6.00 -13.74 25.67
N LEU A 217 6.46 -13.02 24.65
CA LEU A 217 7.57 -12.06 24.75
C LEU A 217 7.32 -11.00 25.83
N LEU A 218 6.11 -10.42 25.87
CA LEU A 218 5.76 -9.37 26.84
C LEU A 218 5.55 -9.90 28.27
N ASN A 219 5.28 -11.19 28.43
CA ASN A 219 5.11 -11.83 29.73
C ASN A 219 6.44 -12.31 30.33
N LEU A 220 7.36 -12.80 29.49
CA LEU A 220 8.66 -13.31 29.95
C LEU A 220 9.69 -12.21 30.19
N PHE A 221 9.57 -11.08 29.49
CA PHE A 221 10.53 -9.98 29.56
C PHE A 221 9.87 -8.69 30.02
N SER A 222 10.56 -7.95 30.89
CA SER A 222 10.10 -6.62 31.28
C SER A 222 9.99 -5.70 30.06
N LYS A 223 9.06 -4.73 30.10
CA LYS A 223 8.94 -3.71 29.05
C LYS A 223 10.28 -3.04 28.72
N LYS A 224 11.06 -2.69 29.75
CA LYS A 224 12.38 -2.07 29.58
C LYS A 224 13.32 -2.97 28.77
N THR A 225 13.33 -4.28 29.04
CA THR A 225 14.15 -5.25 28.33
C THR A 225 13.74 -5.36 26.86
N VAL A 226 12.42 -5.46 26.60
CA VAL A 226 11.89 -5.52 25.22
C VAL A 226 12.21 -4.25 24.45
N ASP A 227 12.04 -3.08 25.07
CA ASP A 227 12.36 -1.78 24.46
C ASP A 227 13.86 -1.69 24.16
N SER A 228 14.73 -1.98 25.15
CA SER A 228 16.18 -1.97 24.95
C SER A 228 16.61 -2.91 23.84
N LEU A 229 16.03 -4.12 23.77
CA LEU A 229 16.29 -5.04 22.69
C LEU A 229 15.85 -4.46 21.34
N PHE A 230 14.65 -3.91 21.27
CA PHE A 230 14.12 -3.31 20.04
C PHE A 230 15.02 -2.18 19.54
N PHE A 231 15.58 -1.35 20.44
CA PHE A 231 16.52 -0.28 20.08
C PHE A 231 17.91 -0.76 19.65
N THR A 232 18.22 -2.05 19.72
CA THR A 232 19.46 -2.60 19.12
C THR A 232 19.38 -2.70 17.59
N TYR A 233 18.17 -2.72 17.02
CA TYR A 233 17.97 -2.71 15.57
C TYR A 233 18.08 -1.30 14.99
N SER A 234 18.54 -1.19 13.75
CA SER A 234 18.58 0.08 13.02
C SER A 234 17.19 0.70 12.91
N LEU A 235 17.12 2.02 12.70
CA LEU A 235 15.84 2.71 12.51
C LEU A 235 15.03 2.09 11.36
N LYS A 236 15.68 1.69 10.27
CA LYS A 236 15.03 1.05 9.12
C LYS A 236 14.39 -0.29 9.50
N GLU A 237 15.11 -1.13 10.24
CA GLU A 237 14.59 -2.42 10.71
C GLU A 237 13.42 -2.24 11.69
N ARG A 238 13.55 -1.31 12.64
CA ARG A 238 12.46 -0.99 13.59
C ARG A 238 11.20 -0.52 12.88
N VAL A 239 11.33 0.38 11.90
CA VAL A 239 10.22 0.84 11.07
C VAL A 239 9.58 -0.33 10.30
N ASN A 240 10.39 -1.20 9.71
CA ASN A 240 9.90 -2.37 8.99
C ASN A 240 9.13 -3.34 9.92
N ILE A 241 9.66 -3.63 11.11
CA ILE A 241 9.00 -4.49 12.10
C ILE A 241 7.65 -3.88 12.50
N ASN A 242 7.61 -2.60 12.85
CA ASN A 242 6.37 -1.92 13.25
C ASN A 242 5.33 -1.91 12.12
N ASN A 243 5.76 -1.63 10.89
CA ASN A 243 4.86 -1.63 9.73
C ASN A 243 4.29 -3.02 9.46
N LYS A 244 5.10 -4.08 9.54
CA LYS A 244 4.64 -5.46 9.39
C LYS A 244 3.63 -5.84 10.46
N ILE A 245 3.88 -5.50 11.72
CA ILE A 245 2.92 -5.71 12.82
C ILE A 245 1.59 -5.02 12.52
N ILE A 246 1.62 -3.76 12.09
CA ILE A 246 0.40 -3.00 11.76
C ILE A 246 -0.34 -3.67 10.60
N GLN A 247 0.36 -4.02 9.52
CA GLN A 247 -0.24 -4.59 8.31
C GLN A 247 -0.89 -5.96 8.58
N SER A 248 -0.17 -6.88 9.23
CA SER A 248 -0.67 -8.21 9.51
C SER A 248 -1.81 -8.20 10.51
N THR A 249 -1.72 -7.37 11.55
CA THR A 249 -2.82 -7.21 12.51
C THR A 249 -4.04 -6.57 11.85
N ASN A 250 -3.85 -5.58 10.97
CA ASN A 250 -4.95 -4.95 10.24
C ASN A 250 -5.64 -5.94 9.28
N ALA A 251 -4.90 -6.82 8.60
CA ALA A 251 -5.50 -7.86 7.76
C ALA A 251 -6.46 -8.76 8.57
N ILE A 252 -6.05 -9.16 9.79
CA ILE A 252 -6.89 -9.93 10.72
C ILE A 252 -8.11 -9.11 11.16
N ALA A 253 -7.89 -7.86 11.59
CA ALA A 253 -8.96 -6.98 12.05
C ALA A 253 -10.01 -6.73 10.96
N MET A 254 -9.57 -6.48 9.72
CA MET A 254 -10.42 -6.25 8.55
C MET A 254 -11.23 -7.49 8.19
N LYS A 255 -10.58 -8.66 8.13
CA LYS A 255 -11.25 -9.94 7.84
C LYS A 255 -12.38 -10.23 8.83
N ASN A 256 -12.14 -9.96 10.11
CA ASN A 256 -13.07 -10.28 11.19
C ASN A 256 -13.97 -9.10 11.61
N LYS A 257 -13.79 -7.91 11.01
CA LYS A 257 -14.41 -6.64 11.45
C LYS A 257 -14.20 -6.37 12.94
N ASP A 258 -13.02 -6.73 13.47
CA ASP A 258 -12.69 -6.66 14.89
C ASP A 258 -12.29 -5.25 15.32
N LYS A 259 -13.24 -4.54 15.93
CA LYS A 259 -13.03 -3.18 16.44
C LYS A 259 -12.05 -3.12 17.61
N ALA A 260 -12.06 -4.11 18.49
CA ALA A 260 -11.16 -4.11 19.65
C ALA A 260 -9.71 -4.22 19.18
N LEU A 261 -9.45 -5.08 18.18
CA LEU A 261 -8.15 -5.20 17.56
C LEU A 261 -7.77 -3.92 16.79
N ALA A 262 -8.72 -3.27 16.11
CA ALA A 262 -8.48 -1.98 15.47
C ALA A 262 -8.04 -0.90 16.48
N TYR A 263 -8.66 -0.83 17.66
CA TYR A 263 -8.20 0.09 18.72
C TYR A 263 -6.80 -0.23 19.24
N GLN A 264 -6.46 -1.52 19.36
CA GLN A 264 -5.10 -1.93 19.72
C GLN A 264 -4.08 -1.48 18.67
N ILE A 265 -4.40 -1.62 17.37
CA ILE A 265 -3.58 -1.12 16.28
C ILE A 265 -3.44 0.41 16.37
N GLY A 266 -4.53 1.13 16.63
CA GLY A 266 -4.51 2.57 16.82
C GLY A 266 -3.58 3.01 17.95
N GLY A 267 -3.66 2.35 19.12
CA GLY A 267 -2.74 2.61 20.24
C GLY A 267 -1.29 2.25 19.91
N PHE A 268 -1.05 1.16 19.18
CA PHE A 268 0.29 0.82 18.71
C PHE A 268 0.86 1.87 17.75
N ILE A 269 0.07 2.33 16.78
CA ILE A 269 0.44 3.42 15.84
C ILE A 269 0.82 4.68 16.59
N GLU A 270 0.02 5.09 17.58
CA GLU A 270 0.28 6.26 18.41
C GLU A 270 1.62 6.13 19.15
N ASN A 271 1.88 4.97 19.77
CA ASN A 271 3.09 4.71 20.55
C ASN A 271 4.37 4.66 19.71
N VAL A 272 4.32 4.11 18.49
CA VAL A 272 5.53 4.01 17.63
C VAL A 272 5.86 5.30 16.89
N ASN A 273 4.95 6.27 16.86
CA ASN A 273 5.14 7.57 16.24
C ASN A 273 5.44 8.63 17.31
N THR A 274 6.64 8.56 17.90
CA THR A 274 7.05 9.36 19.06
C THR A 274 7.45 10.81 18.75
N ASP A 275 7.43 11.25 17.48
CA ASP A 275 7.82 12.62 17.08
C ASP A 275 6.77 13.69 17.45
N GLY A 276 6.14 13.56 18.63
CA GLY A 276 5.07 14.40 19.13
C GLY A 276 3.74 13.66 19.26
N PHE A 277 3.12 13.78 20.43
CA PHE A 277 1.82 13.17 20.77
C PHE A 277 0.77 13.37 19.68
N GLU A 278 0.68 14.58 19.15
CA GLU A 278 -0.26 14.95 18.10
C GLU A 278 -0.10 14.15 16.79
N LYS A 279 1.15 13.89 16.36
CA LYS A 279 1.43 13.11 15.14
C LYS A 279 1.02 11.65 15.31
N GLY A 280 1.27 11.09 16.50
CA GLY A 280 0.81 9.76 16.87
C GLY A 280 -0.71 9.65 16.89
N SER A 281 -1.39 10.58 17.58
CA SER A 281 -2.85 10.64 17.65
C SER A 281 -3.49 10.86 16.27
N PHE A 282 -2.93 11.74 15.44
CA PHE A 282 -3.40 11.96 14.06
C PHE A 282 -3.38 10.67 13.25
N LYS A 283 -2.27 9.92 13.29
CA LYS A 283 -2.14 8.64 12.56
C LYS A 283 -3.09 7.58 13.10
N LYS A 284 -3.25 7.50 14.43
CA LYS A 284 -4.21 6.59 15.09
C LYS A 284 -5.63 6.82 14.61
N TYR A 285 -6.13 8.06 14.69
CA TYR A 285 -7.51 8.35 14.28
C TYR A 285 -7.69 8.21 12.77
N SER A 286 -6.71 8.62 11.96
CA SER A 286 -6.74 8.41 10.52
C SER A 286 -6.89 6.92 10.15
N TYR A 287 -6.16 6.05 10.84
CA TYR A 287 -6.29 4.60 10.71
C TYR A 287 -7.68 4.11 11.13
N LEU A 288 -8.16 4.49 12.32
CA LEU A 288 -9.46 4.05 12.85
C LEU A 288 -10.62 4.46 11.92
N LEU A 289 -10.63 5.69 11.42
CA LEU A 289 -11.66 6.15 10.49
C LEU A 289 -11.64 5.37 9.17
N SER A 290 -10.45 5.09 8.63
CA SER A 290 -10.30 4.26 7.43
C SER A 290 -10.83 2.84 7.66
N PHE A 291 -10.55 2.26 8.84
CA PHE A 291 -11.06 0.96 9.25
C PHE A 291 -12.59 0.96 9.34
N PHE A 292 -13.19 1.93 10.04
CA PHE A 292 -14.65 2.02 10.19
C PHE A 292 -15.37 2.25 8.86
N GLU A 293 -14.81 3.06 7.97
CA GLU A 293 -15.34 3.23 6.62
C GLU A 293 -15.30 1.90 5.84
N ALA A 294 -14.19 1.17 5.91
CA ALA A 294 -14.02 -0.08 5.19
C ALA A 294 -14.95 -1.20 5.70
N ILE A 295 -15.24 -1.26 7.01
CA ILE A 295 -16.22 -2.21 7.57
C ILE A 295 -17.66 -1.68 7.55
N LYS A 296 -17.87 -0.45 7.07
CA LYS A 296 -19.15 0.27 7.01
C LYS A 296 -19.81 0.49 8.38
N ASP A 297 -19.02 0.66 9.45
CA ASP A 297 -19.52 0.99 10.79
C ASP A 297 -19.62 2.51 10.94
N THR A 298 -20.75 3.07 10.48
CA THR A 298 -20.99 4.52 10.50
C THR A 298 -21.13 5.07 11.92
N THR A 299 -21.63 4.27 12.88
CA THR A 299 -21.77 4.71 14.27
C THR A 299 -20.41 4.93 14.93
N ALA A 300 -19.50 3.97 14.80
CA ALA A 300 -18.14 4.12 15.31
C ALA A 300 -17.37 5.22 14.57
N TYR A 301 -17.55 5.31 13.25
CA TYR A 301 -16.97 6.38 12.44
C TYR A 301 -17.36 7.76 13.01
N LEU A 302 -18.67 8.06 13.10
CA LEU A 302 -19.17 9.37 13.55
C LEU A 302 -18.65 9.73 14.95
N ARG A 303 -18.73 8.79 15.90
CA ARG A 303 -18.27 9.03 17.27
C ARG A 303 -16.78 9.38 17.33
N ASP A 304 -15.93 8.59 16.69
CA ASP A 304 -14.48 8.77 16.78
C ASP A 304 -13.98 9.94 15.94
N SER A 305 -14.65 10.24 14.80
CA SER A 305 -14.30 11.38 13.96
C SER A 305 -14.63 12.71 14.61
N GLN A 306 -15.70 12.79 15.40
CA GLN A 306 -16.05 14.00 16.15
C GLN A 306 -14.94 14.34 17.15
N ALA A 307 -14.52 13.37 17.96
CA ALA A 307 -13.42 13.56 18.91
C ALA A 307 -12.11 13.94 18.21
N PHE A 308 -11.80 13.30 17.07
CA PHE A 308 -10.63 13.63 16.28
C PHE A 308 -10.66 15.08 15.76
N CYS A 309 -11.79 15.53 15.21
CA CYS A 309 -11.90 16.90 14.70
C CYS A 309 -11.88 17.93 15.82
N ASP A 310 -12.72 17.77 16.84
CA ASP A 310 -12.94 18.79 17.86
C ASP A 310 -11.76 18.95 18.82
N TYR A 311 -11.08 17.85 19.16
CA TYR A 311 -9.96 17.91 20.11
C TYR A 311 -8.59 18.07 19.44
N LEU A 312 -8.39 17.57 18.22
CA LEU A 312 -7.08 17.59 17.56
C LEU A 312 -7.01 18.59 16.42
N LEU A 313 -7.89 18.47 15.42
CA LEU A 313 -7.75 19.20 14.16
C LEU A 313 -8.21 20.66 14.26
N MET A 314 -9.25 20.94 15.05
CA MET A 314 -9.82 22.29 15.20
C MET A 314 -9.02 23.18 16.15
N ASN A 315 -8.26 22.60 17.08
CA ASN A 315 -7.60 23.34 18.17
C ASN A 315 -6.23 23.91 17.80
N ILE A 316 -5.66 23.55 16.65
CA ILE A 316 -4.39 24.10 16.19
C ILE A 316 -4.61 25.37 15.35
N SER A 317 -3.88 26.45 15.68
CA SER A 317 -3.91 27.69 14.90
C SER A 317 -3.15 27.53 13.59
N VAL A 318 -3.52 28.33 12.59
CA VAL A 318 -2.83 28.37 11.28
C VAL A 318 -1.36 28.74 11.45
N ASP A 319 -1.03 29.71 12.32
CA ASP A 319 0.35 30.10 12.62
C ASP A 319 1.16 28.96 13.24
N ASN A 320 0.56 28.17 14.12
CA ASN A 320 1.23 27.02 14.74
C ASN A 320 1.45 25.90 13.72
N LEU A 321 0.48 25.64 12.85
CA LEU A 321 0.66 24.72 11.71
C LEU A 321 1.81 25.20 10.81
N LYS A 322 1.83 26.48 10.45
CA LYS A 322 2.90 27.09 9.63
C LYS A 322 4.28 26.96 10.27
N LYS A 323 4.42 27.28 11.56
CA LYS A 323 5.70 27.16 12.28
C LYS A 323 6.24 25.72 12.27
N ARG A 324 5.36 24.74 12.38
CA ARG A 324 5.74 23.32 12.32
C ARG A 324 6.14 22.91 10.91
N GLU A 325 5.34 23.31 9.93
CA GLU A 325 5.61 23.13 8.52
C GLU A 325 7.01 23.67 8.16
N ASP A 326 7.33 24.89 8.59
CA ASP A 326 8.63 25.52 8.38
C ASP A 326 9.76 24.73 9.06
N LYS A 327 9.54 24.26 10.30
CA LYS A 327 10.51 23.45 11.03
C LYS A 327 10.79 22.12 10.33
N GLU A 328 9.76 21.38 9.92
CA GLU A 328 9.90 20.08 9.24
C GLU A 328 10.55 20.24 7.87
N ARG A 329 10.10 21.21 7.08
CA ARG A 329 10.69 21.53 5.77
C ARG A 329 12.17 21.89 5.90
N ASN A 330 12.54 22.75 6.84
CA ASN A 330 13.93 23.15 7.06
C ASN A 330 14.80 21.95 7.48
N ALA A 331 14.31 21.09 8.38
CA ALA A 331 15.02 19.87 8.76
C ALA A 331 15.26 18.93 7.55
N ILE A 332 14.28 18.80 6.65
CA ILE A 332 14.45 18.00 5.42
C ILE A 332 15.45 18.65 4.47
N LEU A 333 15.41 19.97 4.31
CA LEU A 333 16.37 20.71 3.48
C LEU A 333 17.80 20.51 4.00
N ASP A 334 18.01 20.58 5.32
CA ASP A 334 19.33 20.42 5.92
C ASP A 334 19.89 19.00 5.79
N THR A 335 19.04 17.98 5.80
CA THR A 335 19.47 16.57 5.65
C THR A 335 19.77 16.15 4.21
N LYS A 336 19.25 16.89 3.22
CA LYS A 336 19.37 16.54 1.79
C LYS A 336 20.28 17.48 0.98
N LYS A 337 20.97 18.42 1.60
CA LYS A 337 22.02 19.22 0.94
C LYS A 337 23.11 18.27 0.41
N LYS A 338 23.16 18.08 -0.89
CA LYS A 338 24.30 17.52 -1.61
C LYS A 338 24.84 18.59 -2.54
N GLU A 339 26.12 18.90 -2.41
CA GLU A 339 26.82 19.73 -3.39
C GLU A 339 27.14 18.87 -4.61
N GLN A 340 26.75 19.36 -5.78
CA GLN A 340 27.14 18.78 -7.05
C GLN A 340 27.59 19.93 -7.97
N ASN A 341 28.86 19.93 -8.36
CA ASN A 341 29.47 20.99 -9.19
C ASN A 341 29.26 22.42 -8.66
N GLY A 342 29.39 22.62 -7.33
CA GLY A 342 29.18 23.93 -6.70
C GLY A 342 27.72 24.39 -6.63
N ILE A 343 26.77 23.56 -7.07
CA ILE A 343 25.33 23.82 -7.00
C ILE A 343 24.73 22.82 -6.01
N ALA A 344 24.02 23.32 -5.01
CA ALA A 344 23.22 22.49 -4.13
C ALA A 344 21.97 22.01 -4.89
N VAL A 345 21.96 20.75 -5.34
CA VAL A 345 20.79 20.15 -5.98
C VAL A 345 20.04 19.32 -4.94
N VAL A 346 18.83 19.76 -4.58
CA VAL A 346 18.00 19.08 -3.59
C VAL A 346 16.70 18.60 -4.26
N SER A 347 16.58 17.29 -4.50
CA SER A 347 15.31 16.66 -4.87
C SER A 347 14.57 16.24 -3.59
N ILE A 348 13.47 16.94 -3.29
CA ILE A 348 12.63 16.64 -2.13
C ILE A 348 11.21 16.34 -2.62
N THR A 349 10.76 15.11 -2.40
CA THR A 349 9.34 14.83 -2.28
C THR A 349 8.92 15.21 -0.85
N TYR A 350 8.15 16.28 -0.72
CA TYR A 350 7.66 16.79 0.56
C TYR A 350 6.15 16.91 0.51
N THR A 351 5.45 16.21 1.39
CA THR A 351 4.00 16.36 1.57
C THR A 351 3.78 17.28 2.76
N PRO A 352 3.19 18.47 2.56
CA PRO A 352 2.99 19.42 3.65
C PRO A 352 2.15 18.81 4.78
N PHE A 353 2.58 19.03 6.03
CA PHE A 353 1.90 18.52 7.22
C PHE A 353 0.47 19.09 7.31
N PHE A 354 0.30 20.38 7.02
CA PHE A 354 -1.02 21.03 7.04
C PHE A 354 -2.02 20.37 6.08
N MET A 355 -1.54 19.79 4.97
CA MET A 355 -2.41 19.16 3.98
C MET A 355 -3.14 17.96 4.57
N GLY A 356 -2.50 17.23 5.50
CA GLY A 356 -3.14 16.17 6.27
C GLY A 356 -4.32 16.69 7.09
N TYR A 357 -4.18 17.85 7.73
CA TYR A 357 -5.21 18.45 8.59
C TYR A 357 -6.40 18.91 7.77
N ALA A 358 -6.15 19.71 6.75
CA ALA A 358 -7.19 20.21 5.86
C ALA A 358 -7.94 19.04 5.20
N ARG A 359 -7.21 18.06 4.66
CA ARG A 359 -7.82 16.89 4.02
C ARG A 359 -8.67 16.06 4.99
N GLN A 360 -8.20 15.82 6.22
CA GLN A 360 -8.97 15.02 7.17
C GLN A 360 -10.23 15.73 7.66
N LEU A 361 -10.16 17.03 7.95
CA LEU A 361 -11.34 17.84 8.25
C LEU A 361 -12.37 17.75 7.11
N ASN A 362 -11.91 17.89 5.86
CA ASN A 362 -12.79 17.80 4.70
C ASN A 362 -13.41 16.40 4.53
N ASN A 363 -12.60 15.34 4.61
CA ASN A 363 -13.06 13.96 4.46
C ASN A 363 -14.10 13.57 5.52
N VAL A 364 -13.88 13.99 6.77
CA VAL A 364 -14.84 13.76 7.85
C VAL A 364 -16.12 14.54 7.57
N ALA A 365 -16.02 15.82 7.21
CA ALA A 365 -17.19 16.65 6.90
C ALA A 365 -18.04 16.05 5.76
N PHE A 366 -17.40 15.60 4.68
CA PHE A 366 -18.10 14.90 3.59
C PHE A 366 -18.70 13.56 4.04
N SER A 367 -18.05 12.84 4.95
CA SER A 367 -18.61 11.61 5.51
C SER A 367 -19.87 11.88 6.35
N TYR A 368 -19.96 13.02 7.03
CA TYR A 368 -21.19 13.43 7.72
C TYR A 368 -22.30 13.76 6.73
N TYR A 369 -21.97 14.43 5.62
CA TYR A 369 -22.91 14.60 4.50
C TYR A 369 -23.45 13.25 4.01
N LYS A 370 -22.63 12.20 3.94
CA LYS A 370 -23.09 10.85 3.53
C LYS A 370 -23.88 10.12 4.62
N TYR A 371 -23.45 10.18 5.88
CA TYR A 371 -23.87 9.22 6.91
C TYR A 371 -24.95 9.71 7.87
N THR A 372 -25.26 11.01 7.92
CA THR A 372 -26.23 11.53 8.88
C THR A 372 -27.08 12.68 8.35
N ASN A 373 -28.31 12.77 8.86
CA ASN A 373 -29.24 13.90 8.66
C ASN A 373 -29.46 14.69 9.96
N ASN A 374 -28.74 14.35 11.04
CA ASN A 374 -28.87 15.06 12.31
C ASN A 374 -28.32 16.49 12.17
N SER A 375 -29.13 17.48 12.54
CA SER A 375 -28.81 18.89 12.33
C SER A 375 -27.56 19.36 13.10
N GLU A 376 -27.33 18.84 14.31
CA GLU A 376 -26.16 19.20 15.11
C GLU A 376 -24.88 18.65 14.47
N ASN A 377 -24.91 17.39 14.07
CA ASN A 377 -23.81 16.75 13.36
C ASN A 377 -23.47 17.48 12.05
N LEU A 378 -24.47 17.86 11.26
CA LEU A 378 -24.26 18.61 10.02
C LEU A 378 -23.72 20.02 10.28
N SER A 379 -24.15 20.68 11.36
CA SER A 379 -23.60 21.98 11.77
C SER A 379 -22.11 21.88 12.14
N ASN A 380 -21.72 20.83 12.87
CA ASN A 380 -20.31 20.56 13.17
C ASN A 380 -19.51 20.27 11.89
N ALA A 381 -20.03 19.44 10.98
CA ALA A 381 -19.40 19.16 9.70
C ALA A 381 -19.19 20.43 8.85
N LEU A 382 -20.15 21.36 8.84
CA LEU A 382 -20.00 22.67 8.19
C LEU A 382 -18.83 23.46 8.76
N ARG A 383 -18.67 23.49 10.08
CA ARG A 383 -17.54 24.17 10.74
C ARG A 383 -16.21 23.54 10.37
N TRP A 384 -16.14 22.20 10.36
CA TRP A 384 -14.92 21.47 9.99
C TRP A 384 -14.57 21.67 8.50
N SER A 385 -15.55 21.61 7.61
CA SER A 385 -15.36 21.86 6.17
C SER A 385 -14.87 23.29 5.92
N LYS A 386 -15.48 24.30 6.54
CA LYS A 386 -14.99 25.69 6.46
C LYS A 386 -13.54 25.81 6.94
N ARG A 387 -13.22 25.20 8.09
CA ARG A 387 -11.86 25.22 8.65
C ARG A 387 -10.84 24.58 7.71
N SER A 388 -11.21 23.51 7.00
CA SER A 388 -10.32 22.85 6.05
C SER A 388 -9.90 23.80 4.92
N MET A 389 -10.84 24.59 4.38
CA MET A 389 -10.57 25.59 3.35
C MET A 389 -9.67 26.70 3.87
N GLU A 390 -9.95 27.24 5.07
CA GLU A 390 -9.13 28.29 5.70
C GLU A 390 -7.66 27.86 5.87
N ILE A 391 -7.44 26.62 6.35
CA ILE A 391 -6.09 26.07 6.52
C ILE A 391 -5.40 25.93 5.16
N TYR A 392 -6.10 25.37 4.17
CA TYR A 392 -5.53 25.15 2.84
C TYR A 392 -5.17 26.47 2.16
N GLU A 393 -6.08 27.45 2.17
CA GLU A 393 -5.87 28.76 1.56
C GLU A 393 -4.71 29.53 2.19
N ALA A 394 -4.58 29.46 3.52
CA ALA A 394 -3.52 30.18 4.23
C ALA A 394 -2.13 29.54 4.05
N LEU A 395 -2.05 28.23 3.86
CA LEU A 395 -0.78 27.48 3.90
C LEU A 395 -0.37 26.84 2.58
N SER A 396 -1.23 26.84 1.55
CA SER A 396 -0.88 26.32 0.23
C SER A 396 0.40 26.99 -0.30
N PRO A 397 1.45 26.21 -0.62
CA PRO A 397 2.68 26.76 -1.17
C PRO A 397 2.48 27.23 -2.63
N ASP A 398 1.43 26.74 -3.29
CA ASP A 398 1.09 27.12 -4.64
C ASP A 398 0.27 28.42 -4.62
N VAL A 399 0.94 29.53 -4.93
CA VAL A 399 0.34 30.86 -4.98
C VAL A 399 -0.75 30.99 -6.04
N ASN A 400 -0.75 30.14 -7.07
CA ASN A 400 -1.74 30.13 -8.12
C ASN A 400 -2.92 29.21 -7.80
N HIS A 401 -2.71 28.21 -6.90
CA HIS A 401 -3.70 27.22 -6.49
C HIS A 401 -4.00 27.28 -4.99
N LYS A 402 -4.37 28.47 -4.49
CA LYS A 402 -4.71 28.68 -3.08
C LYS A 402 -6.09 28.14 -2.69
N GLN A 403 -7.03 28.05 -3.62
CA GLN A 403 -8.35 27.47 -3.36
C GLN A 403 -8.35 26.00 -3.73
N ASN A 404 -9.01 25.16 -2.93
CA ASN A 404 -9.20 23.74 -3.22
C ASN A 404 -10.67 23.47 -3.62
N PRO A 405 -10.95 23.23 -4.91
CA PRO A 405 -12.33 23.05 -5.37
C PRO A 405 -13.06 21.85 -4.75
N MET A 406 -12.34 20.79 -4.36
CA MET A 406 -12.96 19.62 -3.71
C MET A 406 -13.42 19.93 -2.28
N MET A 407 -12.72 20.84 -1.59
CA MET A 407 -13.15 21.31 -0.27
C MET A 407 -14.34 22.26 -0.37
N MET A 408 -14.37 23.08 -1.43
CA MET A 408 -15.50 23.96 -1.75
C MET A 408 -16.77 23.15 -2.07
N ASP A 409 -16.66 22.08 -2.87
CA ASP A 409 -17.76 21.16 -3.16
C ASP A 409 -18.31 20.49 -1.89
N THR A 410 -17.43 20.03 -1.00
CA THR A 410 -17.86 19.47 0.29
C THR A 410 -18.64 20.48 1.12
N TYR A 411 -18.17 21.74 1.18
CA TYR A 411 -18.85 22.82 1.90
C TYR A 411 -20.22 23.13 1.29
N ALA A 412 -20.29 23.22 -0.04
CA ALA A 412 -21.53 23.44 -0.79
C ALA A 412 -22.55 22.33 -0.55
N CYS A 413 -22.14 21.07 -0.61
CA CYS A 413 -22.99 19.92 -0.31
C CYS A 413 -23.60 19.99 1.10
N LEU A 414 -22.81 20.38 2.11
CA LEU A 414 -23.30 20.53 3.48
C LEU A 414 -24.23 21.74 3.66
N LEU A 415 -23.93 22.88 3.02
CA LEU A 415 -24.83 24.03 2.97
C LEU A 415 -26.19 23.63 2.38
N TYR A 416 -26.17 22.90 1.27
CA TYR A 416 -27.37 22.44 0.61
C TYR A 416 -28.19 21.52 1.53
N LYS A 417 -27.51 20.55 2.16
CA LYS A 417 -28.13 19.58 3.07
C LYS A 417 -28.70 20.21 4.34
N THR A 418 -28.16 21.35 4.76
CA THR A 418 -28.66 22.13 5.90
C THR A 418 -29.68 23.22 5.52
N GLY A 419 -30.12 23.24 4.26
CA GLY A 419 -31.19 24.11 3.78
C GLY A 419 -30.74 25.48 3.26
N LYS A 420 -29.44 25.79 3.28
CA LYS A 420 -28.87 27.03 2.74
C LYS A 420 -28.61 26.90 1.24
N LYS A 421 -29.68 26.68 0.47
CA LYS A 421 -29.60 26.23 -0.93
C LYS A 421 -28.97 27.26 -1.85
N GLU A 422 -29.31 28.54 -1.70
CA GLU A 422 -28.78 29.62 -2.54
C GLU A 422 -27.27 29.79 -2.31
N GLU A 423 -26.84 29.76 -1.05
CA GLU A 423 -25.43 29.82 -0.67
C GLU A 423 -24.67 28.61 -1.23
N ALA A 424 -25.25 27.40 -1.13
CA ALA A 424 -24.67 26.18 -1.68
C ALA A 424 -24.42 26.27 -3.20
N ILE A 425 -25.44 26.73 -3.96
CA ILE A 425 -25.32 26.90 -5.41
C ILE A 425 -24.21 27.89 -5.76
N GLN A 426 -24.07 28.97 -4.98
CA GLN A 426 -22.99 29.94 -5.18
C GLN A 426 -21.62 29.31 -4.94
N TRP A 427 -21.42 28.58 -3.84
CA TRP A 427 -20.15 27.92 -3.53
C TRP A 427 -19.78 26.86 -4.57
N GLU A 428 -20.74 26.05 -5.01
CA GLU A 428 -20.52 25.03 -6.03
C GLU A 428 -20.18 25.66 -7.39
N THR A 429 -20.84 26.77 -7.74
CA THR A 429 -20.50 27.54 -8.94
C THR A 429 -19.06 28.04 -8.88
N ASN A 430 -18.64 28.62 -7.75
CA ASN A 430 -17.27 29.07 -7.55
C ASN A 430 -16.27 27.90 -7.63
N ALA A 431 -16.63 26.71 -7.15
CA ALA A 431 -15.78 25.52 -7.21
C ALA A 431 -15.54 25.07 -8.67
N VAL A 432 -16.60 25.04 -9.49
CA VAL A 432 -16.51 24.76 -10.94
C VAL A 432 -15.63 25.79 -11.65
N GLU A 433 -15.85 27.08 -11.40
CA GLU A 433 -15.06 28.16 -12.00
C GLU A 433 -13.57 28.08 -11.61
N THR A 434 -13.29 27.69 -10.36
CA THR A 434 -11.93 27.50 -9.86
C THR A 434 -11.23 26.34 -10.59
N LEU A 435 -11.89 25.20 -10.80
CA LEU A 435 -11.34 24.10 -11.62
C LEU A 435 -11.04 24.54 -13.04
N LYS A 436 -11.96 25.28 -13.67
CA LYS A 436 -11.78 25.82 -15.03
C LYS A 436 -10.58 26.76 -15.10
N LYS A 437 -10.44 27.66 -14.12
CA LYS A 437 -9.29 28.56 -14.00
C LYS A 437 -7.97 27.79 -13.87
N TYR A 438 -7.98 26.66 -13.17
CA TYR A 438 -6.81 25.78 -13.03
C TYR A 438 -6.56 24.88 -14.24
N GLY A 439 -7.40 24.94 -15.28
CA GLY A 439 -7.31 24.05 -16.44
C GLY A 439 -7.62 22.58 -16.11
N GLN A 440 -8.37 22.34 -15.03
CA GLN A 440 -8.73 21.00 -14.56
C GLN A 440 -10.15 20.61 -15.03
N GLU A 441 -10.36 19.30 -15.12
CA GLU A 441 -11.66 18.69 -15.43
C GLU A 441 -12.71 19.09 -14.37
N SER A 442 -13.91 19.52 -14.79
CA SER A 442 -14.95 20.05 -13.88
C SER A 442 -16.33 19.39 -14.01
N SER A 443 -16.50 18.40 -14.89
CA SER A 443 -17.81 17.79 -15.17
C SER A 443 -18.44 17.12 -13.96
N SER A 444 -17.63 16.62 -13.02
CA SER A 444 -18.16 16.05 -11.77
C SER A 444 -18.91 17.10 -10.94
N LEU A 445 -18.33 18.29 -10.76
CA LEU A 445 -18.91 19.36 -9.97
C LEU A 445 -20.04 20.07 -10.74
N GLU A 446 -19.94 20.17 -12.06
CA GLU A 446 -21.04 20.66 -12.89
C GLU A 446 -22.31 19.80 -12.73
N LYS A 447 -22.15 18.47 -12.59
CA LYS A 447 -23.26 17.56 -12.30
C LYS A 447 -23.83 17.79 -10.89
N THR A 448 -22.98 18.03 -9.90
CA THR A 448 -23.42 18.39 -8.53
C THR A 448 -24.20 19.70 -8.55
N LEU A 449 -23.68 20.74 -9.22
CA LEU A 449 -24.31 22.05 -9.37
C LEU A 449 -25.68 21.96 -10.05
N ASP A 450 -25.79 21.18 -11.12
CA ASP A 450 -27.05 20.97 -11.82
C ASP A 450 -28.10 20.29 -10.92
N LYS A 451 -27.70 19.28 -10.13
CA LYS A 451 -28.58 18.66 -9.13
C LYS A 451 -29.05 19.65 -8.07
N MET A 452 -28.15 20.51 -7.56
CA MET A 452 -28.52 21.55 -6.59
C MET A 452 -29.55 22.52 -7.19
N LYS A 453 -29.32 23.01 -8.42
CA LYS A 453 -30.24 23.92 -9.12
C LYS A 453 -31.61 23.30 -9.37
N ARG A 454 -31.67 22.00 -9.64
CA ARG A 454 -32.91 21.24 -9.81
C ARG A 454 -33.61 20.85 -8.51
N GLY A 455 -32.99 21.08 -7.36
CA GLY A 455 -33.57 20.72 -6.07
C GLY A 455 -33.45 19.24 -5.69
N VAL A 456 -32.57 18.47 -6.36
CA VAL A 456 -32.52 16.99 -6.29
C VAL A 456 -31.19 16.41 -5.79
N LEU A 457 -30.30 17.26 -5.26
CA LEU A 457 -29.01 16.79 -4.73
C LEU A 457 -29.18 15.84 -3.53
#